data_AF-A0A2V5SZZ0-F1
#
_entry.id   AF-A0A2V5SZZ0-F1
#
_cell.length_a   1.000
_cell.length_b   1.000
_cell.length_c   1.000
_cell.angle_alpha   90.00
_cell.angle_beta   90.00
_cell.angle_gamma   90.00
#
_symmetry.space_group_name_H-M   'P 1'
#
loop_
_entity.id
_entity.type
_entity.pdbx_description
1 polymer ?
#
loop_
_entity_poly.entity_id
_entity_poly.type
_entity_poly.pdbx_seq_one_letter_code
_entity_poly.pdbx_strand_id
1 'polypeptide(L)'
;PFSNDLQTKQFERLEQWAKLNKPPNVKFKDLEEIVSHKISVNLMPFDVRADFVRVTGDTVLVPVTIQVKNRDVTFLNKDGVQRGTINIFGRVTTLTGRIAQTFEDTVQMDIPAELLPKETENSHVYWKALPLRPGRYRFDIVVKDVNGDRAGSWSRGIQVPDYAEDKLASSSLIVADNMEPVAAKNVGTGMFVIGTTKVRPRVASADGKPVIFKRNQKLNFWMQIYNLGVDEKTHKPSATIEYDVTNAATNKQVIKSVESTDQMGNVGDQMTLQKTLSAANLGPGIYRIQIKVNDNISKQTVDPSATFAVE
;
A
#
# COMPACT_ATOMS: atom_id res chain seq x y z
N PRO A 1 -15.59 5.85 59.31
CA PRO A 1 -14.46 5.06 58.77
C PRO A 1 -14.68 4.40 57.39
N PHE A 2 -15.80 4.62 56.67
CA PHE A 2 -16.11 3.92 55.40
C PHE A 2 -15.98 4.75 54.10
N SER A 3 -15.33 5.93 54.15
CA SER A 3 -15.23 6.81 52.96
C SER A 3 -13.95 6.63 52.13
N ASN A 4 -12.91 5.97 52.65
CA ASN A 4 -11.64 5.82 51.91
C ASN A 4 -11.65 4.70 50.87
N ASP A 5 -12.53 3.69 51.02
CA ASP A 5 -12.47 2.46 50.22
C ASP A 5 -13.20 2.59 48.86
N LEU A 6 -14.11 3.56 48.74
CA LEU A 6 -14.83 3.89 47.50
C LEU A 6 -13.99 4.78 46.56
N GLN A 7 -13.14 5.65 47.09
CA GLN A 7 -12.24 6.46 46.27
C GLN A 7 -11.16 5.59 45.62
N THR A 8 -10.54 4.66 46.37
CA THR A 8 -9.49 3.76 45.85
C THR A 8 -10.00 2.93 44.66
N LYS A 9 -11.23 2.42 44.73
CA LYS A 9 -11.87 1.66 43.63
C LYS A 9 -12.20 2.50 42.40
N GLN A 10 -12.42 3.82 42.56
CA GLN A 10 -12.62 4.73 41.42
C GLN A 10 -11.28 5.09 40.75
N PHE A 11 -10.20 5.26 41.53
CA PHE A 11 -8.85 5.46 41.00
C PHE A 11 -8.31 4.21 40.29
N GLU A 12 -8.53 3.01 40.82
CA GLU A 12 -8.15 1.76 40.16
C GLU A 12 -8.87 1.57 38.83
N ARG A 13 -10.17 1.89 38.74
CA ARG A 13 -10.91 1.85 37.47
C ARG A 13 -10.41 2.87 36.47
N LEU A 14 -10.08 4.08 36.91
CA LEU A 14 -9.50 5.12 36.06
C LEU A 14 -8.09 4.74 35.58
N GLU A 15 -7.26 4.15 36.45
CA GLU A 15 -5.96 3.59 36.05
C GLU A 15 -6.09 2.42 35.08
N GLN A 16 -7.07 1.53 35.29
CA GLN A 16 -7.31 0.38 34.43
C GLN A 16 -7.86 0.83 33.07
N TRP A 17 -8.74 1.84 33.04
CA TRP A 17 -9.16 2.53 31.82
C TRP A 17 -8.02 3.26 31.12
N ALA A 18 -7.13 3.90 31.88
CA ALA A 18 -5.95 4.57 31.34
C ALA A 18 -4.96 3.55 30.76
N LYS A 19 -4.76 2.40 31.41
CA LYS A 19 -3.90 1.30 30.93
C LYS A 19 -4.48 0.60 29.70
N LEU A 20 -5.81 0.48 29.59
CA LEU A 20 -6.50 -0.08 28.42
C LEU A 20 -6.54 0.86 27.22
N ASN A 21 -6.59 2.18 27.45
CA ASN A 21 -6.51 3.19 26.40
C ASN A 21 -5.09 3.71 26.14
N LYS A 22 -4.10 3.21 26.90
CA LYS A 22 -2.70 3.58 26.67
C LYS A 22 -2.28 2.97 25.34
N PRO A 23 -1.69 3.75 24.42
CA PRO A 23 -1.05 3.16 23.25
C PRO A 23 -0.04 2.09 23.75
N PRO A 24 0.04 0.93 23.08
CA PRO A 24 0.96 -0.13 23.49
C PRO A 24 2.37 0.45 23.63
N ASN A 25 3.11 0.00 24.65
CA ASN A 25 4.47 0.48 24.86
C ASN A 25 5.29 0.20 23.60
N VAL A 26 5.84 1.27 23.01
CA VAL A 26 6.72 1.21 21.84
C VAL A 26 7.93 0.35 22.16
N LYS A 27 8.22 -0.64 21.32
CA LYS A 27 9.37 -1.56 21.53
C LYS A 27 10.68 -0.88 21.18
N PHE A 28 10.71 -0.09 20.10
CA PHE A 28 11.86 0.66 19.60
C PHE A 28 11.82 2.13 20.02
N LYS A 29 12.11 2.40 21.30
CA LYS A 29 12.13 3.77 21.84
C LYS A 29 13.12 4.68 21.10
N ASP A 30 14.23 4.13 20.63
CA ASP A 30 15.24 4.84 19.83
C ASP A 30 14.69 5.28 18.47
N LEU A 31 13.89 4.43 17.81
CA LEU A 31 13.25 4.79 16.54
C LEU A 31 12.13 5.81 16.73
N GLU A 32 11.38 5.71 17.82
CA GLU A 32 10.40 6.74 18.20
C GLU A 32 11.07 8.11 18.44
N GLU A 33 12.24 8.11 19.09
CA GLU A 33 13.01 9.31 19.35
C GLU A 33 13.46 9.99 18.04
N ILE A 34 13.90 9.23 17.04
CA ILE A 34 14.25 9.74 15.70
C ILE A 34 13.03 10.36 15.00
N VAL A 35 11.82 9.80 15.17
CA VAL A 35 10.61 10.45 14.62
C VAL A 35 10.35 11.80 15.28
N SER A 36 10.61 11.90 16.60
CA SER A 36 10.41 13.14 17.35
C SER A 36 11.52 14.18 17.12
N HIS A 37 12.76 13.74 16.89
CA HIS A 37 13.94 14.58 16.68
C HIS A 37 14.49 14.32 15.27
N LYS A 38 14.17 15.20 14.30
CA LYS A 38 14.50 15.10 12.87
C LYS A 38 16.01 15.14 12.56
N ILE A 39 16.84 14.27 13.13
CA ILE A 39 18.28 14.25 12.87
C ILE A 39 18.73 12.79 12.76
N SER A 40 18.97 12.33 11.52
CA SER A 40 19.80 11.14 11.23
C SER A 40 21.00 11.60 10.43
N VAL A 41 22.21 11.22 10.86
CA VAL A 41 23.49 11.60 10.22
C VAL A 41 23.86 10.61 9.11
N ASN A 42 23.41 9.35 9.22
CA ASN A 42 23.66 8.29 8.23
C ASN A 42 22.33 7.82 7.62
N LEU A 43 22.02 8.37 6.44
CA LEU A 43 20.75 8.13 5.76
C LEU A 43 20.68 6.75 5.13
N MET A 44 19.62 6.01 5.46
CA MET A 44 19.21 4.79 4.75
C MET A 44 18.12 5.16 3.73
N PRO A 45 18.37 5.08 2.41
CA PRO A 45 17.35 5.35 1.40
C PRO A 45 16.27 4.26 1.39
N PHE A 46 15.01 4.67 1.32
CA PHE A 46 13.88 3.79 1.07
C PHE A 46 12.72 4.58 0.46
N ASP A 47 11.86 3.85 -0.25
CA ASP A 47 10.68 4.40 -0.88
C ASP A 47 9.42 3.90 -0.19
N VAL A 48 8.39 4.75 -0.13
CA VAL A 48 7.10 4.41 0.48
C VAL A 48 5.98 4.68 -0.50
N ARG A 49 5.07 3.71 -0.63
CA ARG A 49 3.80 3.84 -1.33
C ARG A 49 2.66 3.51 -0.37
N ALA A 50 1.62 4.35 -0.36
CA ALA A 50 0.36 4.06 0.30
C ALA A 50 -0.74 3.94 -0.75
N ASP A 51 -1.57 2.92 -0.63
CA ASP A 51 -2.74 2.71 -1.45
C ASP A 51 -4.01 2.76 -0.57
N PHE A 52 -5.19 2.85 -1.19
CA PHE A 52 -6.47 2.96 -0.49
C PHE A 52 -7.48 1.98 -1.10
N VAL A 53 -8.10 1.18 -0.24
CA VAL A 53 -9.11 0.17 -0.63
C VAL A 53 -10.22 0.18 0.40
N ARG A 54 -11.48 0.33 -0.03
CA ARG A 54 -12.64 0.30 0.88
C ARG A 54 -12.82 -1.10 1.45
N VAL A 55 -13.07 -1.20 2.76
CA VAL A 55 -13.43 -2.46 3.43
C VAL A 55 -14.89 -2.44 3.86
N THR A 56 -15.29 -1.38 4.56
CA THR A 56 -16.67 -1.09 4.98
C THR A 56 -17.02 0.35 4.62
N GLY A 57 -18.25 0.80 4.89
CA GLY A 57 -18.65 2.19 4.66
C GLY A 57 -17.80 3.23 5.40
N ASP A 58 -17.23 2.87 6.56
CA ASP A 58 -16.46 3.79 7.41
C ASP A 58 -14.97 3.42 7.56
N THR A 59 -14.54 2.31 6.97
CA THR A 59 -13.17 1.80 7.10
C THR A 59 -12.53 1.59 5.74
N VAL A 60 -11.38 2.24 5.57
CA VAL A 60 -10.49 2.11 4.41
C VAL A 60 -9.25 1.34 4.85
N LEU A 61 -8.94 0.26 4.15
CA LEU A 61 -7.64 -0.38 4.24
C LEU A 61 -6.62 0.54 3.57
N VAL A 62 -5.55 0.84 4.30
CA VAL A 62 -4.41 1.60 3.80
C VAL A 62 -3.18 0.70 3.79
N PRO A 63 -2.95 -0.04 2.68
CA PRO A 63 -1.73 -0.79 2.50
C PRO A 63 -0.53 0.17 2.33
N VAL A 64 0.45 0.04 3.21
CA VAL A 64 1.73 0.76 3.15
C VAL A 64 2.80 -0.22 2.68
N THR A 65 3.41 0.10 1.55
CA THR A 65 4.52 -0.66 0.98
C THR A 65 5.81 0.13 1.14
N ILE A 66 6.83 -0.51 1.72
CA ILE A 66 8.15 0.06 1.92
C ILE A 66 9.14 -0.73 1.07
N GLN A 67 9.93 -0.05 0.25
CA GLN A 67 10.94 -0.65 -0.60
C GLN A 67 12.34 -0.18 -0.19
N VAL A 68 13.25 -1.12 -0.01
CA VAL A 68 14.66 -0.88 0.31
C VAL A 68 15.51 -1.60 -0.73
N LYS A 69 16.58 -0.96 -1.22
CA LYS A 69 17.53 -1.63 -2.12
C LYS A 69 18.53 -2.46 -1.33
N ASN A 70 18.91 -3.61 -1.85
CA ASN A 70 19.78 -4.55 -1.13
C ASN A 70 21.17 -3.94 -0.86
N ARG A 71 21.71 -3.16 -1.81
CA ARG A 71 22.96 -2.39 -1.61
C ARG A 71 22.93 -1.43 -0.41
N ASP A 72 21.75 -1.01 0.01
CA ASP A 72 21.56 -0.08 1.12
C ASP A 72 21.36 -0.80 2.47
N VAL A 73 21.60 -2.12 2.51
CA VAL A 73 21.52 -2.97 3.70
C VAL A 73 22.87 -3.61 4.00
N THR A 74 23.24 -3.64 5.27
CA THR A 74 24.45 -4.33 5.73
C THR A 74 24.15 -5.82 5.94
N PHE A 75 24.80 -6.66 5.15
CA PHE A 75 24.70 -8.11 5.26
C PHE A 75 25.86 -8.66 6.10
N LEU A 76 25.53 -9.56 7.02
CA LEU A 76 26.51 -10.34 7.77
C LEU A 76 26.46 -11.78 7.32
N ASN A 77 27.62 -12.37 7.04
CA ASN A 77 27.70 -13.78 6.69
C ASN A 77 27.53 -14.64 7.95
N LYS A 78 26.55 -15.54 7.92
CA LYS A 78 26.34 -16.58 8.92
C LYS A 78 26.11 -17.89 8.19
N ASP A 79 27.03 -18.83 8.35
CA ASP A 79 26.94 -20.20 7.82
C ASP A 79 26.70 -20.26 6.30
N GLY A 80 27.34 -19.36 5.53
CA GLY A 80 27.21 -19.30 4.06
C GLY A 80 25.99 -18.52 3.57
N VAL A 81 25.18 -17.97 4.48
CA VAL A 81 24.03 -17.11 4.19
C VAL A 81 24.35 -15.69 4.62
N GLN A 82 24.19 -14.75 3.70
CA GLN A 82 24.26 -13.32 3.96
C GLN A 82 22.92 -12.88 4.52
N ARG A 83 22.91 -12.47 5.79
CA ARG A 83 21.70 -12.01 6.50
C ARG A 83 21.73 -10.51 6.70
N GLY A 84 20.79 -9.80 6.09
CA GLY A 84 20.47 -8.41 6.37
C GLY A 84 19.30 -8.33 7.35
N THR A 85 19.35 -7.39 8.29
CA THR A 85 18.25 -7.19 9.27
C THR A 85 17.88 -5.71 9.30
N ILE A 86 16.59 -5.43 9.14
CA ILE A 86 16.03 -4.08 9.19
C ILE A 86 14.93 -4.00 10.24
N ASN A 87 14.95 -2.95 11.05
CA ASN A 87 13.82 -2.59 11.90
C ASN A 87 13.00 -1.48 11.23
N ILE A 88 11.68 -1.66 11.21
CA ILE A 88 10.72 -0.70 10.68
C ILE A 88 9.83 -0.24 11.82
N PHE A 89 9.78 1.06 12.05
CA PHE A 89 8.83 1.72 12.94
C PHE A 89 7.94 2.63 12.11
N GLY A 90 6.62 2.57 12.33
CA GLY A 90 5.68 3.47 11.69
C GLY A 90 4.66 4.01 12.68
N ARG A 91 4.37 5.31 12.58
CA ARG A 91 3.38 6.02 13.38
C ARG A 91 2.45 6.81 12.48
N VAL A 92 1.15 6.60 12.66
CA VAL A 92 0.10 7.33 11.98
C VAL A 92 -0.60 8.23 12.99
N THR A 93 -0.60 9.53 12.72
CA THR A 93 -1.24 10.53 13.59
C THR A 93 -2.31 11.31 12.83
N THR A 94 -3.35 11.74 13.51
CA THR A 94 -4.28 12.75 12.98
C THR A 94 -3.58 14.11 12.90
N LEU A 95 -4.16 15.08 12.19
CA LEU A 95 -3.64 16.46 12.16
C LEU A 95 -3.60 17.13 13.54
N THR A 96 -4.41 16.65 14.49
CA THR A 96 -4.40 17.10 15.89
C THR A 96 -3.33 16.44 16.74
N GLY A 97 -2.48 15.57 16.16
CA GLY A 97 -1.40 14.88 16.85
C GLY A 97 -1.82 13.61 17.59
N ARG A 98 -3.10 13.21 17.53
CA ARG A 98 -3.56 11.95 18.14
C ARG A 98 -3.00 10.77 17.35
N ILE A 99 -2.38 9.82 18.04
CA ILE A 99 -1.92 8.56 17.44
C ILE A 99 -3.14 7.73 17.06
N ALA A 100 -3.28 7.44 15.76
CA ALA A 100 -4.29 6.55 15.22
C ALA A 100 -3.81 5.10 15.20
N GLN A 101 -2.56 4.88 14.77
CA GLN A 101 -1.94 3.56 14.69
C GLN A 101 -0.41 3.66 14.87
N THR A 102 0.20 2.60 15.39
CA THR A 102 1.65 2.39 15.41
C THR A 102 1.95 0.96 15.00
N PHE A 103 3.04 0.75 14.27
CA PHE A 103 3.50 -0.59 13.92
C PHE A 103 5.02 -0.69 13.98
N GLU A 104 5.48 -1.88 14.36
CA GLU A 104 6.89 -2.18 14.61
C GLU A 104 7.16 -3.60 14.14
N ASP A 105 8.04 -3.75 13.16
CA ASP A 105 8.37 -5.05 12.58
C ASP A 105 9.87 -5.14 12.28
N THR A 106 10.46 -6.30 12.52
CA THR A 106 11.83 -6.62 12.11
C THR A 106 11.76 -7.50 10.86
N VAL A 107 12.42 -7.08 9.79
CA VAL A 107 12.48 -7.78 8.51
C VAL A 107 13.88 -8.35 8.33
N GLN A 108 13.96 -9.64 8.02
CA GLN A 108 15.20 -10.34 7.72
C GLN A 108 15.27 -10.69 6.24
N MET A 109 16.44 -10.51 5.64
CA MET A 109 16.72 -10.79 4.25
C MET A 109 17.88 -11.78 4.20
N ASP A 110 17.58 -13.00 3.77
CA ASP A 110 18.56 -14.08 3.67
C ASP A 110 18.91 -14.32 2.21
N ILE A 111 20.17 -14.11 1.86
CA ILE A 111 20.69 -14.28 0.50
C ILE A 111 21.86 -15.27 0.56
N PRO A 112 21.87 -16.38 -0.20
CA PRO A 112 23.05 -17.22 -0.31
C PRO A 112 24.28 -16.40 -0.73
N ALA A 113 25.44 -16.62 -0.10
CA ALA A 113 26.60 -15.77 -0.30
C ALA A 113 27.03 -15.66 -1.79
N GLU A 114 26.86 -16.73 -2.55
CA GLU A 114 27.16 -16.78 -3.99
C GLU A 114 26.23 -15.92 -4.86
N LEU A 115 25.01 -15.64 -4.38
CA LEU A 115 24.01 -14.86 -5.09
C LEU A 115 24.04 -13.37 -4.72
N LEU A 116 24.69 -13.00 -3.62
CA LEU A 116 24.73 -11.60 -3.16
C LEU A 116 25.16 -10.64 -4.27
N PRO A 117 26.24 -10.87 -5.05
CA PRO A 117 26.63 -9.95 -6.13
C PRO A 117 25.57 -9.75 -7.21
N LYS A 118 24.70 -10.74 -7.45
CA LYS A 118 23.60 -10.68 -8.43
C LYS A 118 22.35 -10.00 -7.87
N GLU A 119 22.17 -10.08 -6.55
CA GLU A 119 21.01 -9.56 -5.83
C GLU A 119 21.23 -8.15 -5.25
N THR A 120 22.46 -7.62 -5.28
CA THR A 120 22.81 -6.29 -4.74
C THR A 120 21.93 -5.16 -5.28
N GLU A 121 21.60 -5.19 -6.58
CA GLU A 121 20.77 -4.18 -7.23
C GLU A 121 19.26 -4.46 -7.15
N ASN A 122 18.88 -5.62 -6.60
CA ASN A 122 17.47 -5.93 -6.34
C ASN A 122 16.97 -5.14 -5.12
N SER A 123 15.66 -5.20 -4.91
CA SER A 123 15.00 -4.52 -3.79
C SER A 123 14.18 -5.50 -2.99
N HIS A 124 14.17 -5.31 -1.68
CA HIS A 124 13.24 -5.96 -0.78
C HIS A 124 12.05 -5.05 -0.50
N VAL A 125 10.89 -5.69 -0.36
CA VAL A 125 9.62 -4.99 -0.23
C VAL A 125 8.90 -5.51 1.02
N TYR A 126 8.61 -4.61 1.95
CA TYR A 126 7.80 -4.85 3.13
C TYR A 126 6.40 -4.26 2.94
N TRP A 127 5.42 -4.84 3.61
CA TRP A 127 4.03 -4.44 3.49
C TRP A 127 3.30 -4.49 4.83
N LYS A 128 2.51 -3.45 5.10
CA LYS A 128 1.61 -3.38 6.26
C LYS A 128 0.24 -2.88 5.85
N ALA A 129 -0.82 -3.61 6.18
CA ALA A 129 -2.19 -3.15 6.05
C ALA A 129 -2.63 -2.41 7.31
N LEU A 130 -3.09 -1.17 7.17
CA LEU A 130 -3.59 -0.36 8.28
C LEU A 130 -5.07 0.00 8.03
N PRO A 131 -6.03 -0.51 8.81
CA PRO A 131 -7.41 -0.05 8.73
C PRO A 131 -7.52 1.35 9.34
N LEU A 132 -7.97 2.32 8.55
CA LEU A 132 -8.14 3.71 8.95
C LEU A 132 -9.51 4.23 8.51
N ARG A 133 -10.08 5.16 9.29
CA ARG A 133 -11.26 5.90 8.86
C ARG A 133 -10.90 6.98 7.84
N PRO A 134 -11.81 7.38 6.94
CA PRO A 134 -11.62 8.54 6.07
C PRO A 134 -11.15 9.77 6.86
N GLY A 135 -10.17 10.51 6.32
CA GLY A 135 -9.60 11.65 7.02
C GLY A 135 -8.15 11.97 6.65
N ARG A 136 -7.62 13.05 7.24
CA ARG A 136 -6.24 13.50 7.05
C ARG A 136 -5.35 12.97 8.15
N TYR A 137 -4.27 12.31 7.74
CA TYR A 137 -3.28 11.74 8.64
C TYR A 137 -1.88 12.19 8.25
N ARG A 138 -0.96 12.15 9.20
CA ARG A 138 0.47 12.19 8.98
C ARG A 138 1.03 10.80 9.25
N PHE A 139 1.78 10.29 8.29
CA PHE A 139 2.52 9.04 8.42
C PHE A 139 3.98 9.39 8.63
N ASP A 140 4.56 8.90 9.72
CA ASP A 140 5.98 8.95 10.01
C ASP A 140 6.52 7.51 10.03
N ILE A 141 7.51 7.21 9.21
CA ILE A 141 8.11 5.88 9.06
C ILE A 141 9.61 6.01 9.24
N VAL A 142 10.20 5.11 10.02
CA VAL A 142 11.65 5.00 10.21
C VAL A 142 12.08 3.59 9.87
N VAL A 143 13.17 3.50 9.10
CA VAL A 143 13.79 2.25 8.69
C VAL A 143 15.24 2.29 9.15
N LYS A 144 15.67 1.28 9.91
CA LYS A 144 17.03 1.18 10.48
C LYS A 144 17.67 -0.13 10.08
N ASP A 145 18.87 -0.04 9.52
CA ASP A 145 19.76 -1.18 9.30
C ASP A 145 20.34 -1.61 10.66
N VAL A 146 20.02 -2.82 11.11
CA VAL A 146 20.40 -3.32 12.45
C VAL A 146 21.85 -3.77 12.48
N ASN A 147 22.36 -4.30 11.37
CA ASN A 147 23.74 -4.76 11.27
C ASN A 147 24.70 -3.61 11.02
N GLY A 148 24.20 -2.50 10.45
CA GLY A 148 24.92 -1.25 10.28
C GLY A 148 24.50 -0.18 11.28
N ASP A 149 24.81 1.08 10.96
CA ASP A 149 24.47 2.27 11.75
C ASP A 149 23.52 3.24 11.01
N ARG A 150 23.05 2.85 9.81
CA ARG A 150 22.22 3.69 8.95
C ARG A 150 20.76 3.65 9.38
N ALA A 151 20.12 4.82 9.34
CA ALA A 151 18.68 4.96 9.54
C ALA A 151 18.12 6.05 8.64
N GLY A 152 16.94 5.82 8.08
CA GLY A 152 16.20 6.78 7.30
C GLY A 152 14.84 7.06 7.93
N SER A 153 14.32 8.26 7.71
CA SER A 153 12.96 8.64 8.09
C SER A 153 12.18 9.17 6.89
N TRP A 154 10.90 8.86 6.82
CA TRP A 154 9.96 9.35 5.82
C TRP A 154 8.73 9.90 6.52
N SER A 155 8.31 11.11 6.17
CA SER A 155 7.14 11.76 6.76
C SER A 155 6.29 12.40 5.66
N ARG A 156 5.02 12.03 5.57
CA ARG A 156 4.08 12.64 4.60
C ARG A 156 2.66 12.72 5.16
N GLY A 157 1.97 13.80 4.79
CA GLY A 157 0.52 13.93 4.97
C GLY A 157 -0.22 13.10 3.92
N ILE A 158 -1.14 12.25 4.37
CA ILE A 158 -1.97 11.40 3.53
C ILE A 158 -3.44 11.70 3.79
N GLN A 159 -4.20 11.92 2.72
CA GLN A 159 -5.66 11.96 2.75
C GLN A 159 -6.19 10.55 2.49
N VAL A 160 -6.77 9.92 3.51
CA VAL A 160 -7.56 8.70 3.33
C VAL A 160 -8.90 9.12 2.74
N PRO A 161 -9.28 8.58 1.56
CA PRO A 161 -10.49 8.98 0.86
C PRO A 161 -11.74 8.56 1.63
N ASP A 162 -12.81 9.31 1.41
CA ASP A 162 -14.17 8.92 1.79
C ASP A 162 -14.88 8.36 0.57
N TYR A 163 -15.57 7.24 0.75
CA TYR A 163 -16.24 6.48 -0.30
C TYR A 163 -17.75 6.48 -0.08
N ALA A 164 -18.33 7.68 -0.06
CA ALA A 164 -19.77 7.92 0.11
C ALA A 164 -20.59 7.04 -0.84
N GLU A 165 -21.61 6.36 -0.30
CA GLU A 165 -22.36 5.29 -0.98
C GLU A 165 -23.13 5.76 -2.23
N ASP A 166 -23.41 7.05 -2.35
CA ASP A 166 -24.14 7.67 -3.46
C ASP A 166 -23.25 8.16 -4.61
N LYS A 167 -21.93 8.06 -4.45
CA LYS A 167 -20.95 8.55 -5.42
C LYS A 167 -20.10 7.41 -5.99
N LEU A 168 -20.05 7.31 -7.32
CA LEU A 168 -19.13 6.42 -8.01
C LEU A 168 -17.70 6.74 -7.59
N ALA A 169 -16.98 5.72 -7.13
CA ALA A 169 -15.62 5.88 -6.65
C ALA A 169 -14.76 4.66 -7.01
N SER A 170 -13.44 4.82 -6.88
CA SER A 170 -12.49 3.74 -7.08
C SER A 170 -11.46 3.69 -5.96
N SER A 171 -10.91 2.50 -5.72
CA SER A 171 -9.67 2.34 -4.96
C SER A 171 -8.50 3.04 -5.67
N SER A 172 -7.33 3.03 -5.02
CA SER A 172 -6.08 3.31 -5.74
C SER A 172 -5.92 2.38 -6.95
N LEU A 173 -5.42 2.91 -8.06
CA LEU A 173 -4.92 2.11 -9.18
C LEU A 173 -3.53 1.57 -8.82
N ILE A 174 -3.46 0.29 -8.53
CA ILE A 174 -2.23 -0.39 -8.16
C ILE A 174 -1.55 -0.95 -9.41
N VAL A 175 -0.32 -0.49 -9.64
CA VAL A 175 0.58 -1.06 -10.67
C VAL A 175 1.52 -2.05 -9.98
N ALA A 176 1.46 -3.32 -10.37
CA ALA A 176 2.03 -4.43 -9.62
C ALA A 176 2.90 -5.36 -10.48
N ASP A 177 3.96 -5.89 -9.89
CA ASP A 177 4.84 -6.88 -10.53
C ASP A 177 4.39 -8.33 -10.31
N ASN A 178 3.59 -8.57 -9.27
CA ASN A 178 2.92 -9.84 -9.00
C ASN A 178 1.43 -9.59 -8.74
N MET A 179 0.60 -10.37 -9.42
CA MET A 179 -0.84 -10.43 -9.20
C MET A 179 -1.29 -11.87 -9.38
N GLU A 180 -1.79 -12.49 -8.33
CA GLU A 180 -2.23 -13.90 -8.35
C GLU A 180 -3.41 -14.12 -7.41
N PRO A 181 -4.36 -15.02 -7.76
CA PRO A 181 -5.42 -15.39 -6.83
C PRO A 181 -4.83 -16.10 -5.61
N VAL A 182 -5.41 -15.86 -4.43
CA VAL A 182 -5.01 -16.59 -3.21
C VAL A 182 -5.93 -17.77 -2.96
N ALA A 183 -5.38 -18.82 -2.33
CA ALA A 183 -6.19 -19.93 -1.85
C ALA A 183 -7.26 -19.43 -0.86
N ALA A 184 -8.44 -20.05 -0.86
CA ALA A 184 -9.58 -19.63 -0.03
C ALA A 184 -9.24 -19.43 1.46
N LYS A 185 -8.37 -20.28 2.02
CA LYS A 185 -7.90 -20.21 3.41
C LYS A 185 -7.05 -18.97 3.75
N ASN A 186 -6.50 -18.30 2.74
CA ASN A 186 -5.63 -17.14 2.89
C ASN A 186 -6.33 -15.83 2.50
N VAL A 187 -7.62 -15.86 2.14
CA VAL A 187 -8.37 -14.66 1.74
C VAL A 187 -8.33 -13.62 2.86
N GLY A 188 -7.94 -12.39 2.50
CA GLY A 188 -7.79 -11.27 3.45
C GLY A 188 -6.62 -11.39 4.44
N THR A 189 -5.76 -12.41 4.32
CA THR A 189 -4.64 -12.64 5.24
C THR A 189 -3.31 -12.79 4.50
N GLY A 190 -2.24 -12.27 5.09
CA GLY A 190 -0.89 -12.39 4.56
C GLY A 190 -0.39 -11.13 3.84
N MET A 191 0.89 -11.13 3.52
CA MET A 191 1.54 -10.00 2.86
C MET A 191 0.98 -9.79 1.46
N PHE A 192 0.66 -8.53 1.13
CA PHE A 192 0.17 -8.12 -0.18
C PHE A 192 -1.19 -8.70 -0.57
N VAL A 193 -1.95 -9.29 0.35
CA VAL A 193 -3.27 -9.85 0.05
C VAL A 193 -4.34 -8.77 0.21
N ILE A 194 -5.07 -8.51 -0.87
CA ILE A 194 -6.21 -7.59 -0.91
C ILE A 194 -7.43 -8.38 -1.39
N GLY A 195 -8.36 -8.64 -0.48
CA GLY A 195 -9.50 -9.52 -0.72
C GLY A 195 -9.04 -10.93 -1.10
N THR A 196 -9.38 -11.36 -2.33
CA THR A 196 -9.07 -12.69 -2.88
C THR A 196 -7.83 -12.72 -3.76
N THR A 197 -7.09 -11.61 -3.85
CA THR A 197 -5.95 -11.47 -4.77
C THR A 197 -4.72 -11.00 -4.01
N LYS A 198 -3.58 -11.62 -4.28
CA LYS A 198 -2.28 -11.12 -3.86
C LYS A 198 -1.79 -10.14 -4.92
N VAL A 199 -1.50 -8.91 -4.50
CA VAL A 199 -1.13 -7.78 -5.36
C VAL A 199 0.10 -7.13 -4.76
N ARG A 200 1.28 -7.39 -5.34
CA ARG A 200 2.53 -6.77 -4.90
C ARG A 200 2.79 -5.49 -5.72
N PRO A 201 2.58 -4.29 -5.15
CA PRO A 201 2.75 -3.06 -5.88
C PRO A 201 4.23 -2.80 -6.19
N ARG A 202 4.50 -2.18 -7.34
CA ARG A 202 5.78 -1.50 -7.57
C ARG A 202 5.76 -0.14 -6.86
N VAL A 203 6.85 0.13 -6.14
CA VAL A 203 7.04 1.41 -5.45
C VAL A 203 7.83 2.33 -6.36
N ALA A 204 7.26 3.51 -6.64
CA ALA A 204 7.96 4.55 -7.39
C ALA A 204 9.07 5.14 -6.53
N SER A 205 10.18 5.49 -7.16
CA SER A 205 11.30 6.13 -6.47
C SER A 205 10.90 7.53 -6.00
N ALA A 206 11.40 7.93 -4.82
CA ALA A 206 11.14 9.24 -4.24
C ALA A 206 11.63 10.42 -5.10
N ASP A 207 12.53 10.16 -6.06
CA ASP A 207 13.04 11.14 -7.04
C ASP A 207 12.03 11.51 -8.14
N GLY A 208 10.80 11.02 -8.07
CA GLY A 208 9.71 11.35 -9.00
C GLY A 208 9.74 10.54 -10.28
N LYS A 209 10.66 9.57 -10.42
CA LYS A 209 10.65 8.65 -11.55
C LYS A 209 9.49 7.65 -11.45
N PRO A 210 8.88 7.27 -12.57
CA PRO A 210 7.83 6.26 -12.58
C PRO A 210 8.38 4.89 -12.16
N VAL A 211 7.48 3.99 -11.81
CA VAL A 211 7.83 2.58 -11.57
C VAL A 211 8.39 1.96 -12.85
N ILE A 212 9.48 1.21 -12.74
CA ILE A 212 10.18 0.60 -13.88
C ILE A 212 9.84 -0.89 -13.96
N PHE A 213 9.57 -1.36 -15.17
CA PHE A 213 9.36 -2.76 -15.51
C PHE A 213 10.36 -3.19 -16.57
N LYS A 214 11.02 -4.33 -16.34
CA LYS A 214 11.82 -4.96 -17.39
C LYS A 214 10.89 -5.59 -18.43
N ARG A 215 11.27 -5.60 -19.71
CA ARG A 215 10.44 -6.18 -20.79
C ARG A 215 10.01 -7.64 -20.57
N ASN A 216 10.76 -8.42 -19.80
CA ASN A 216 10.41 -9.81 -19.47
C ASN A 216 9.47 -9.95 -18.25
N GLN A 217 9.04 -8.84 -17.64
CA GLN A 217 8.15 -8.85 -16.48
C GLN A 217 6.68 -8.70 -16.90
N LYS A 218 5.80 -9.25 -16.06
CA LYS A 218 4.36 -8.99 -16.15
C LYS A 218 4.06 -7.63 -15.55
N LEU A 219 3.24 -6.85 -16.25
CA LEU A 219 2.72 -5.58 -15.78
C LEU A 219 1.26 -5.79 -15.38
N ASN A 220 0.97 -5.71 -14.10
CA ASN A 220 -0.37 -5.97 -13.58
C ASN A 220 -1.01 -4.66 -13.09
N PHE A 221 -2.31 -4.54 -13.32
CA PHE A 221 -3.14 -3.45 -12.85
C PHE A 221 -4.27 -4.03 -12.02
N TRP A 222 -4.42 -3.52 -10.81
CA TRP A 222 -5.47 -3.91 -9.88
C TRP A 222 -6.16 -2.68 -9.33
N MET A 223 -7.48 -2.71 -9.31
CA MET A 223 -8.31 -1.65 -8.74
C MET A 223 -9.71 -2.17 -8.42
N GLN A 224 -10.40 -1.54 -7.47
CA GLN A 224 -11.81 -1.76 -7.23
C GLN A 224 -12.64 -0.54 -7.59
N ILE A 225 -13.84 -0.79 -8.09
CA ILE A 225 -14.89 0.20 -8.34
C ILE A 225 -16.02 -0.02 -7.33
N TYR A 226 -16.56 1.09 -6.85
CA TYR A 226 -17.53 1.16 -5.78
C TYR A 226 -18.76 1.95 -6.23
N ASN A 227 -19.92 1.59 -5.69
CA ASN A 227 -21.16 2.37 -5.82
C ASN A 227 -21.61 2.52 -7.29
N LEU A 228 -21.52 1.44 -8.07
CA LEU A 228 -22.15 1.38 -9.37
C LEU A 228 -23.68 1.44 -9.20
N GLY A 229 -24.33 2.27 -10.00
CA GLY A 229 -25.78 2.32 -10.09
C GLY A 229 -26.33 0.98 -10.54
N VAL A 230 -27.41 0.54 -9.90
CA VAL A 230 -28.09 -0.72 -10.17
C VAL A 230 -29.40 -0.42 -10.89
N ASP A 231 -29.64 -1.11 -12.01
CA ASP A 231 -30.90 -0.96 -12.75
C ASP A 231 -32.07 -1.61 -11.99
N GLU A 232 -33.18 -0.88 -11.84
CA GLU A 232 -34.34 -1.31 -11.04
C GLU A 232 -35.01 -2.59 -11.55
N LYS A 233 -34.94 -2.87 -12.85
CA LYS A 233 -35.60 -4.05 -13.45
C LYS A 233 -34.71 -5.28 -13.34
N THR A 234 -33.45 -5.13 -13.72
CA THR A 234 -32.50 -6.24 -13.81
C THR A 234 -31.75 -6.52 -12.51
N HIS A 235 -31.77 -5.57 -11.57
CA HIS A 235 -31.00 -5.61 -10.32
C HIS A 235 -29.50 -5.81 -10.56
N LYS A 236 -28.99 -5.32 -11.69
CA LYS A 236 -27.59 -5.44 -12.09
C LYS A 236 -26.99 -4.07 -12.41
N PRO A 237 -25.70 -3.87 -12.14
CA PRO A 237 -25.00 -2.67 -12.57
C PRO A 237 -24.69 -2.69 -14.06
N SER A 238 -24.65 -1.52 -14.68
CA SER A 238 -24.21 -1.34 -16.07
C SER A 238 -23.09 -0.32 -16.13
N ALA A 239 -21.89 -0.75 -16.51
CA ALA A 239 -20.77 0.17 -16.72
C ALA A 239 -19.88 -0.26 -17.89
N THR A 240 -19.27 0.74 -18.51
CA THR A 240 -18.25 0.59 -19.55
C THR A 240 -16.89 0.97 -18.98
N ILE A 241 -15.92 0.08 -19.14
CA ILE A 241 -14.55 0.25 -18.64
C ILE A 241 -13.62 0.33 -19.85
N GLU A 242 -12.93 1.46 -20.00
CA GLU A 242 -11.94 1.71 -21.04
C GLU A 242 -10.54 1.75 -20.43
N TYR A 243 -9.65 0.88 -20.93
CA TYR A 243 -8.25 0.83 -20.55
C TYR A 243 -7.41 1.40 -21.68
N ASP A 244 -6.80 2.55 -21.41
CA ASP A 244 -5.96 3.26 -22.36
C ASP A 244 -4.52 3.30 -21.88
N VAL A 245 -3.59 2.82 -22.69
CA VAL A 245 -2.16 3.02 -22.46
C VAL A 245 -1.63 3.96 -23.54
N THR A 246 -1.04 5.06 -23.10
CA THR A 246 -0.47 6.09 -23.97
C THR A 246 1.03 6.19 -23.73
N ASN A 247 1.82 6.26 -24.80
CA ASN A 247 3.24 6.58 -24.71
C ASN A 247 3.38 8.08 -24.37
N ALA A 248 4.04 8.39 -23.25
CA ALA A 248 4.10 9.74 -22.70
C ALA A 248 4.94 10.73 -23.54
N ALA A 249 5.89 10.23 -24.35
CA ALA A 249 6.73 11.08 -25.20
C ALA A 249 6.02 11.47 -26.51
N THR A 250 5.27 10.53 -27.09
CA THR A 250 4.63 10.72 -28.41
C THR A 250 3.14 11.05 -28.31
N ASN A 251 2.55 10.93 -27.13
CA ASN A 251 1.09 10.97 -26.89
C ASN A 251 0.29 9.99 -27.77
N LYS A 252 0.94 8.94 -28.31
CA LYS A 252 0.26 7.91 -29.09
C LYS A 252 -0.33 6.84 -28.17
N GLN A 253 -1.59 6.51 -28.40
CA GLN A 253 -2.23 5.35 -27.79
C GLN A 253 -1.60 4.08 -28.35
N VAL A 254 -1.11 3.22 -27.45
CA VAL A 254 -0.48 1.94 -27.80
C VAL A 254 -1.36 0.75 -27.46
N ILE A 255 -2.26 0.90 -26.47
CA ILE A 255 -3.24 -0.11 -26.10
C ILE A 255 -4.56 0.60 -25.85
N LYS A 256 -5.64 0.02 -26.39
CA LYS A 256 -7.02 0.37 -26.10
C LYS A 256 -7.81 -0.91 -25.93
N SER A 257 -8.48 -1.06 -24.81
CA SER A 257 -9.38 -2.18 -24.54
C SER A 257 -10.63 -1.66 -23.88
N VAL A 258 -11.80 -2.15 -24.30
CA VAL A 258 -13.09 -1.80 -23.69
C VAL A 258 -13.73 -3.07 -23.18
N GLU A 259 -14.22 -3.02 -21.95
CA GLU A 259 -14.97 -4.09 -21.30
C GLU A 259 -16.32 -3.54 -20.78
N SER A 260 -17.32 -4.41 -20.67
CA SER A 260 -18.63 -4.09 -20.07
C SER A 260 -18.88 -5.01 -18.88
N THR A 261 -19.64 -4.52 -17.89
CA THR A 261 -20.10 -5.34 -16.75
C THR A 261 -20.87 -6.59 -17.20
N ASP A 262 -21.52 -6.55 -18.37
CA ASP A 262 -22.21 -7.70 -18.96
C ASP A 262 -21.28 -8.91 -19.21
N GLN A 263 -20.00 -8.64 -19.45
CA GLN A 263 -18.98 -9.66 -19.74
C GLN A 263 -18.26 -10.14 -18.47
N MET A 264 -18.45 -9.45 -17.34
CA MET A 264 -17.67 -9.64 -16.11
C MET A 264 -18.37 -10.54 -15.06
N GLY A 265 -19.60 -10.98 -15.30
CA GLY A 265 -20.36 -11.85 -14.39
C GLY A 265 -21.09 -11.09 -13.27
N ASN A 266 -21.38 -11.76 -12.15
CA ASN A 266 -22.08 -11.13 -11.01
C ASN A 266 -21.20 -10.05 -10.36
N VAL A 267 -21.41 -8.81 -10.80
CA VAL A 267 -20.89 -7.61 -10.18
C VAL A 267 -21.81 -7.27 -9.00
N GLY A 268 -21.35 -7.48 -7.77
CA GLY A 268 -22.05 -7.03 -6.57
C GLY A 268 -21.80 -5.54 -6.30
N ASP A 269 -21.92 -5.10 -5.05
CA ASP A 269 -21.70 -3.70 -4.63
C ASP A 269 -20.26 -3.19 -4.87
N GLN A 270 -19.34 -4.11 -5.16
CA GLN A 270 -17.96 -3.84 -5.53
C GLN A 270 -17.55 -4.67 -6.75
N MET A 271 -16.82 -4.03 -7.65
CA MET A 271 -16.24 -4.67 -8.83
C MET A 271 -14.72 -4.61 -8.74
N THR A 272 -14.03 -5.75 -8.90
CA THR A 272 -12.57 -5.78 -8.92
C THR A 272 -12.09 -5.89 -10.37
N LEU A 273 -11.34 -4.90 -10.82
CA LEU A 273 -10.69 -4.87 -12.12
C LEU A 273 -9.26 -5.41 -12.00
N GLN A 274 -8.94 -6.40 -12.84
CA GLN A 274 -7.64 -7.05 -12.88
C GLN A 274 -7.19 -7.19 -14.33
N LYS A 275 -6.07 -6.54 -14.68
CA LYS A 275 -5.53 -6.63 -16.03
C LYS A 275 -4.04 -6.93 -15.98
N THR A 276 -3.60 -7.89 -16.79
CA THR A 276 -2.18 -8.17 -17.00
C THR A 276 -1.81 -7.84 -18.43
N LEU A 277 -0.74 -7.06 -18.58
CA LEU A 277 -0.10 -6.77 -19.86
C LEU A 277 1.30 -7.38 -19.87
N SER A 278 1.73 -7.86 -21.03
CA SER A 278 3.13 -8.24 -21.24
C SER A 278 3.94 -6.98 -21.56
N ALA A 279 4.92 -6.64 -20.70
CA ALA A 279 5.80 -5.50 -20.95
C ALA A 279 6.62 -5.68 -22.25
N ALA A 280 6.78 -6.91 -22.74
CA ALA A 280 7.47 -7.21 -24.00
C ALA A 280 6.78 -6.58 -25.22
N ASN A 281 5.46 -6.36 -25.16
CA ASN A 281 4.68 -5.76 -26.24
C ASN A 281 4.83 -4.23 -26.30
N LEU A 282 5.49 -3.64 -25.32
CA LEU A 282 5.79 -2.21 -25.27
C LEU A 282 7.28 -2.01 -25.61
N GLY A 283 7.55 -1.00 -26.43
CA GLY A 283 8.92 -0.53 -26.63
C GLY A 283 9.45 0.16 -25.36
N PRO A 284 10.77 0.29 -25.20
CA PRO A 284 11.32 1.06 -24.08
C PRO A 284 10.77 2.49 -24.05
N GLY A 285 10.44 2.99 -22.86
CA GLY A 285 9.91 4.34 -22.68
C GLY A 285 8.93 4.47 -21.52
N ILE A 286 8.41 5.69 -21.36
CA ILE A 286 7.45 6.03 -20.31
C ILE A 286 6.03 5.98 -20.88
N TYR A 287 5.13 5.36 -20.14
CA TYR A 287 3.73 5.16 -20.49
C TYR A 287 2.82 5.62 -19.36
N ARG A 288 1.62 6.05 -19.72
CA ARG A 288 0.52 6.32 -18.80
C ARG A 288 -0.61 5.35 -19.09
N ILE A 289 -1.06 4.63 -18.07
CA ILE A 289 -2.35 3.94 -18.11
C ILE A 289 -3.43 4.87 -17.54
N GLN A 290 -4.58 4.89 -18.19
CA GLN A 290 -5.81 5.49 -17.69
C GLN A 290 -6.92 4.43 -17.77
N ILE A 291 -7.66 4.28 -16.67
CA ILE A 291 -8.81 3.39 -16.61
C ILE A 291 -10.03 4.27 -16.44
N LYS A 292 -10.80 4.46 -17.51
CA LYS A 292 -12.02 5.24 -17.49
C LYS A 292 -13.20 4.31 -17.24
N VAL A 293 -13.90 4.53 -16.15
CA VAL A 293 -15.14 3.82 -15.83
C VAL A 293 -16.30 4.78 -16.00
N ASN A 294 -17.25 4.39 -16.84
CA ASN A 294 -18.50 5.09 -17.08
C ASN A 294 -19.67 4.25 -16.60
N ASP A 295 -20.35 4.71 -15.56
CA ASP A 295 -21.58 4.08 -15.07
C ASP A 295 -22.75 4.50 -15.96
N ASN A 296 -23.33 3.54 -16.68
CA ASN A 296 -24.41 3.78 -17.62
C ASN A 296 -25.76 4.03 -16.91
N ILE A 297 -25.87 3.72 -15.61
CA ILE A 297 -27.08 3.95 -14.80
C ILE A 297 -27.01 5.33 -14.14
N SER A 298 -26.00 5.54 -13.28
CA SER A 298 -25.87 6.82 -12.54
C SER A 298 -25.31 7.97 -13.39
N LYS A 299 -24.76 7.68 -14.57
CA LYS A 299 -24.06 8.62 -15.47
C LYS A 299 -22.80 9.24 -14.86
N GLN A 300 -22.30 8.69 -13.76
CA GLN A 300 -21.06 9.13 -13.13
C GLN A 300 -19.85 8.47 -13.81
N THR A 301 -18.70 9.12 -13.70
CA THR A 301 -17.44 8.61 -14.26
C THR A 301 -16.29 8.75 -13.28
N VAL A 302 -15.35 7.82 -13.32
CA VAL A 302 -14.04 7.92 -12.66
C VAL A 302 -12.93 7.54 -13.64
N ASP A 303 -11.80 8.23 -13.58
CA ASP A 303 -10.71 8.09 -14.55
C ASP A 303 -9.29 7.99 -13.90
N PRO A 304 -9.08 7.07 -12.95
CA PRO A 304 -7.77 6.87 -12.32
C PRO A 304 -6.68 6.57 -13.34
N SER A 305 -5.49 7.11 -13.09
CA SER A 305 -4.32 6.94 -13.96
C SER A 305 -3.05 6.65 -13.17
N ALA A 306 -2.09 6.02 -13.85
CA ALA A 306 -0.77 5.73 -13.31
C ALA A 306 0.28 5.77 -14.41
N THR A 307 1.50 6.17 -14.04
CA THR A 307 2.65 6.23 -14.95
C THR A 307 3.63 5.11 -14.63
N PHE A 308 4.15 4.46 -15.66
CA PHE A 308 5.17 3.41 -15.56
C PHE A 308 6.18 3.54 -16.71
N ALA A 309 7.37 2.99 -16.51
CA ALA A 309 8.41 2.90 -17.53
C ALA A 309 8.67 1.44 -17.88
N VAL A 310 9.03 1.20 -19.14
CA VAL A 310 9.48 -0.09 -19.64
C VAL A 310 10.92 0.05 -20.11
N GLU A 311 11.79 -0.86 -19.69
CA GLU A 311 13.20 -0.96 -20.06
C GLU A 311 13.55 -2.36 -20.59
#